data_AF-A0A931I6E6-F1
#
_entry.id   AF-A0A931I6E6-F1
#
_cell.length_a   1.000
_cell.length_b   1.000
_cell.length_c   1.000
_cell.angle_alpha   90.00
_cell.angle_beta   90.00
_cell.angle_gamma   90.00
#
_symmetry.space_group_name_H-M   'P 1'
#
loop_
_entity.id
_entity.type
_entity.pdbx_description
1 polymer ?
#
loop_
_entity_poly.entity_id
_entity_poly.type
_entity_poly.pdbx_seq_one_letter_code
_entity_poly.pdbx_strand_id
1 'polypeptide(L)'
;MRGLGAAGLAVLLLAAGAESAAAEPVGVWQRPSGEAHMEIAPCGAHLCGTLVHLDQDYTDELNPDPALRGRPLLGTRIVHEAAATDRPGRWRGQLYNAEDGRTYQGFLVLEAADALRLEGCVLGGLICKGETWQRVR
;
A
#
# COMPACT_ATOMS: atom_id res chain seq x y z
N MET A 1 -72.77 15.52 -0.04
CA MET A 1 -72.21 14.18 0.28
C MET A 1 -71.15 13.92 -0.79
N ARG A 2 -69.87 14.29 -0.57
CA ARG A 2 -68.74 13.39 -0.22
C ARG A 2 -68.69 12.14 -1.13
N GLY A 3 -67.65 11.86 -1.92
CA GLY A 3 -66.29 12.38 -1.87
C GLY A 3 -65.45 12.07 -3.12
N LEU A 4 -64.33 12.81 -3.21
CA LEU A 4 -63.27 12.62 -4.18
C LEU A 4 -62.44 11.40 -3.77
N GLY A 5 -62.28 10.41 -4.66
CA GLY A 5 -61.30 9.34 -4.52
C GLY A 5 -59.95 9.82 -5.06
N ALA A 6 -58.98 10.05 -4.17
CA ALA A 6 -57.61 10.39 -4.55
C ALA A 6 -56.82 9.10 -4.84
N ALA A 7 -56.39 8.92 -6.09
CA ALA A 7 -55.44 7.90 -6.48
C ALA A 7 -54.03 8.29 -5.99
N GLY A 8 -53.47 7.52 -5.04
CA GLY A 8 -52.11 7.72 -4.56
C GLY A 8 -51.11 6.94 -5.43
N LEU A 9 -50.28 7.64 -6.19
CA LEU A 9 -49.06 7.08 -6.79
C LEU A 9 -47.96 7.05 -5.73
N ALA A 10 -47.54 5.86 -5.30
CA ALA A 10 -46.36 5.70 -4.45
C ALA A 10 -45.11 5.64 -5.34
N VAL A 11 -44.27 6.68 -5.26
CA VAL A 11 -42.95 6.71 -5.91
C VAL A 11 -41.93 6.04 -4.97
N LEU A 12 -41.46 4.85 -5.35
CA LEU A 12 -40.32 4.20 -4.70
C LEU A 12 -39.02 4.89 -5.14
N LEU A 13 -38.44 5.70 -4.25
CA LEU A 13 -37.07 6.21 -4.41
C LEU A 13 -36.08 5.07 -4.13
N LEU A 14 -35.48 4.52 -5.20
CA LEU A 14 -34.29 3.68 -5.10
C LEU A 14 -33.10 4.59 -4.72
N ALA A 15 -32.71 4.58 -3.45
CA ALA A 15 -31.43 5.15 -3.04
C ALA A 15 -30.29 4.25 -3.55
N ALA A 16 -29.63 4.68 -4.63
CA ALA A 16 -28.35 4.11 -5.03
C ALA A 16 -27.31 4.52 -3.98
N GLY A 17 -26.93 3.59 -3.10
CA GLY A 17 -25.80 3.79 -2.20
C GLY A 17 -24.53 3.92 -3.01
N ALA A 18 -23.86 5.07 -2.94
CA ALA A 18 -22.48 5.18 -3.37
C ALA A 18 -21.65 4.30 -2.42
N GLU A 19 -21.19 3.15 -2.92
CA GLU A 19 -20.15 2.39 -2.24
C GLU A 19 -18.93 3.29 -2.16
N SER A 20 -18.62 3.78 -0.96
CA SER A 20 -17.35 4.43 -0.68
C SER A 20 -16.27 3.39 -0.92
N ALA A 21 -15.63 3.41 -2.09
CA ALA A 21 -14.40 2.67 -2.32
C ALA A 21 -13.44 3.04 -1.18
N ALA A 22 -13.05 2.05 -0.38
CA ALA A 22 -12.03 2.29 0.64
C ALA A 22 -10.78 2.81 -0.07
N ALA A 23 -10.16 3.86 0.46
CA ALA A 23 -8.93 4.37 -0.12
C ALA A 23 -7.89 3.24 -0.19
N GLU A 24 -7.36 3.01 -1.38
CA GLU A 24 -6.33 2.00 -1.63
C GLU A 24 -4.93 2.65 -1.60
N PRO A 25 -3.89 1.91 -1.22
CA PRO A 25 -2.54 2.43 -1.12
C PRO A 25 -1.85 2.48 -2.49
N VAL A 26 -2.57 2.17 -3.58
CA VAL A 26 -2.03 2.21 -4.95
C VAL A 26 -1.57 3.63 -5.30
N GLY A 27 -0.42 3.74 -5.94
CA GLY A 27 0.21 5.00 -6.34
C GLY A 27 1.68 5.10 -5.93
N VAL A 28 2.26 6.28 -6.14
CA VAL A 28 3.68 6.55 -5.86
C VAL A 28 3.82 7.29 -4.53
N TRP A 29 4.76 6.82 -3.72
CA TRP A 29 5.01 7.29 -2.36
C TRP A 29 6.47 7.66 -2.19
N GLN A 30 6.75 8.78 -1.54
CA GLN A 30 8.08 9.27 -1.21
C GLN A 30 8.45 8.89 0.22
N ARG A 31 9.65 8.33 0.39
CA ARG A 31 10.24 8.07 1.70
C ARG A 31 10.46 9.39 2.45
N PRO A 32 10.26 9.46 3.78
CA PRO A 32 10.44 10.69 4.55
C PRO A 32 11.76 11.44 4.34
N SER A 33 12.85 10.70 4.15
CA SER A 33 14.19 11.25 3.92
C SER A 33 14.40 11.79 2.50
N GLY A 34 13.49 11.48 1.56
CA GLY A 34 13.43 12.07 0.23
C GLY A 34 14.20 11.34 -0.86
N GLU A 35 15.04 10.36 -0.50
CA GLU A 35 15.96 9.65 -1.40
C GLU A 35 15.28 8.62 -2.31
N ALA A 36 14.06 8.18 -1.99
CA ALA A 36 13.40 7.09 -2.70
C ALA A 36 11.91 7.33 -2.90
N HIS A 37 11.41 7.01 -4.09
CA HIS A 37 9.98 6.81 -4.32
C HIS A 37 9.67 5.34 -4.63
N MET A 38 8.56 4.86 -4.07
CA MET A 38 8.05 3.52 -4.28
C MET A 38 6.66 3.59 -4.90
N GLU A 39 6.47 2.90 -6.02
CA GLU A 39 5.15 2.65 -6.58
C GLU A 39 4.55 1.40 -5.93
N ILE A 40 3.38 1.55 -5.32
CA ILE A 40 2.51 0.45 -4.90
C ILE A 40 1.50 0.18 -6.00
N ALA A 41 1.45 -1.05 -6.49
CA ALA A 41 0.54 -1.46 -7.56
C ALA A 41 0.09 -2.93 -7.38
N PRO A 42 -1.06 -3.32 -7.98
CA PRO A 42 -1.46 -4.72 -8.02
C PRO A 42 -0.44 -5.61 -8.75
N CYS A 43 -0.17 -6.79 -8.17
CA CYS A 43 0.67 -7.85 -8.72
C CYS A 43 -0.05 -9.19 -8.59
N GLY A 44 -1.06 -9.41 -9.45
CA GLY A 44 -2.00 -10.52 -9.31
C GLY A 44 -3.05 -10.22 -8.25
N ALA A 45 -3.25 -11.13 -7.30
CA ALA A 45 -4.20 -10.97 -6.19
C ALA A 45 -3.67 -10.13 -5.01
N HIS A 46 -2.44 -9.62 -5.12
CA HIS A 46 -1.73 -8.92 -4.06
C HIS A 46 -1.32 -7.52 -4.51
N LEU A 47 -0.84 -6.72 -3.55
CA LEU A 47 -0.11 -5.49 -3.82
C LEU A 47 1.40 -5.73 -3.74
N CYS A 48 2.15 -5.05 -4.60
CA CYS A 48 3.60 -5.04 -4.61
C CYS A 48 4.12 -3.61 -4.65
N GLY A 49 5.36 -3.43 -4.21
CA GLY A 49 6.02 -2.14 -4.09
C GLY A 49 7.35 -2.16 -4.81
N THR A 50 7.55 -1.27 -5.78
CA THR A 50 8.76 -1.22 -6.61
C THR A 50 9.39 0.16 -6.51
N LEU A 51 10.71 0.25 -6.38
CA LEU A 51 11.41 1.54 -6.40
C LEU A 51 11.36 2.13 -7.81
N VAL A 52 10.79 3.32 -7.94
CA VAL A 52 10.57 4.01 -9.23
C VAL A 52 11.34 5.32 -9.36
N HIS A 53 11.89 5.81 -8.26
CA HIS A 53 12.81 6.94 -8.24
C HIS A 53 13.81 6.75 -7.11
N LEU A 54 15.06 7.15 -7.37
CA LEU A 54 16.12 7.29 -6.39
C LEU A 54 16.81 8.63 -6.68
N ASP A 55 17.25 9.34 -5.65
CA ASP A 55 17.97 10.61 -5.78
C ASP A 55 19.38 10.43 -6.37
N GLN A 56 19.94 9.23 -6.23
CA GLN A 56 21.20 8.79 -6.84
C GLN A 56 21.15 7.30 -7.18
N ASP A 57 22.20 6.82 -7.85
CA ASP A 57 22.34 5.40 -8.16
C ASP A 57 22.75 4.62 -6.90
N TYR A 58 21.87 3.72 -6.46
CA TYR A 58 22.16 2.75 -5.41
C TYR A 58 22.23 1.34 -5.98
N THR A 59 23.08 0.51 -5.39
CA THR A 59 23.27 -0.90 -5.75
C THR A 59 22.89 -1.78 -4.56
N ASP A 60 22.41 -2.99 -4.81
CA ASP A 60 21.95 -3.93 -3.78
C ASP A 60 23.09 -4.64 -3.03
N GLU A 61 24.08 -3.90 -2.53
CA GLU A 61 25.37 -4.42 -2.07
C GLU A 61 25.27 -5.47 -0.94
N LEU A 62 24.24 -5.36 -0.11
CA LEU A 62 24.01 -6.25 1.03
C LEU A 62 23.11 -7.44 0.70
N ASN A 63 22.76 -7.64 -0.57
CA ASN A 63 21.93 -8.77 -0.97
C ASN A 63 22.54 -10.12 -0.50
N PRO A 64 21.74 -11.00 0.12
CA PRO A 64 22.23 -12.29 0.59
C PRO A 64 22.71 -13.18 -0.55
N ASP A 65 22.14 -13.04 -1.75
CA ASP A 65 22.63 -13.66 -2.98
C ASP A 65 23.78 -12.82 -3.58
N PRO A 66 25.03 -13.32 -3.61
CA PRO A 66 26.16 -12.61 -4.19
C PRO A 66 25.95 -12.20 -5.65
N ALA A 67 25.16 -12.95 -6.43
CA ALA A 67 24.88 -12.63 -7.82
C ALA A 67 24.01 -11.38 -8.00
N LEU A 68 23.26 -11.00 -6.95
CA LEU A 68 22.39 -9.83 -6.97
C LEU A 68 23.06 -8.57 -6.41
N ARG A 69 24.24 -8.68 -5.76
CA ARG A 69 24.91 -7.55 -5.09
C ARG A 69 25.35 -6.42 -6.02
N GLY A 70 25.40 -6.67 -7.32
CA GLY A 70 25.71 -5.67 -8.35
C GLY A 70 24.50 -5.09 -9.06
N ARG A 71 23.27 -5.49 -8.71
CA ARG A 71 22.07 -4.96 -9.40
C ARG A 71 21.72 -3.55 -8.92
N PRO A 72 21.25 -2.66 -9.80
CA PRO A 72 20.65 -1.39 -9.39
C PRO A 72 19.43 -1.60 -8.48
N LEU A 73 19.27 -0.76 -7.45
CA LEU A 73 18.05 -0.76 -6.63
C LEU A 73 16.84 -0.16 -7.36
N LEU A 74 17.06 0.72 -8.33
CA LEU A 74 15.97 1.22 -9.17
C LEU A 74 15.29 0.05 -9.90
N GLY A 75 13.97 -0.02 -9.83
CA GLY A 75 13.18 -1.12 -10.38
C GLY A 75 13.14 -2.39 -9.51
N THR A 76 13.85 -2.41 -8.37
CA THR A 76 13.80 -3.53 -7.43
C THR A 76 12.47 -3.54 -6.67
N ARG A 77 11.93 -4.75 -6.47
CA ARG A 77 10.75 -4.98 -5.64
C ARG A 77 11.15 -4.99 -4.16
N ILE A 78 10.48 -4.16 -3.38
CA ILE A 78 10.68 -3.97 -1.94
C ILE A 78 9.52 -4.57 -1.16
N VAL A 79 8.28 -4.36 -1.62
CA VAL A 79 7.09 -4.99 -1.04
C VAL A 79 6.65 -6.15 -1.93
N HIS A 80 6.51 -7.32 -1.32
CA HIS A 80 6.09 -8.56 -1.99
C HIS A 80 4.78 -9.07 -1.40
N GLU A 81 3.83 -9.37 -2.28
CA GLU A 81 2.62 -10.14 -1.99
C GLU A 81 1.80 -9.60 -0.79
N ALA A 82 1.66 -8.28 -0.70
CA ALA A 82 0.87 -7.66 0.36
C ALA A 82 -0.64 -7.92 0.15
N ALA A 83 -1.23 -8.72 1.03
CA ALA A 83 -2.65 -9.06 1.04
C ALA A 83 -3.42 -8.25 2.09
N ALA A 84 -4.67 -7.89 1.81
CA ALA A 84 -5.52 -7.20 2.78
C ALA A 84 -5.66 -8.02 4.08
N THR A 85 -5.71 -7.34 5.22
CA THR A 85 -6.03 -7.99 6.50
C THR A 85 -7.50 -7.73 6.88
N ASP A 86 -7.92 -8.32 7.99
CA ASP A 86 -9.16 -8.03 8.70
C ASP A 86 -9.29 -6.57 9.19
N ARG A 87 -8.20 -5.80 9.18
CA ARG A 87 -8.17 -4.40 9.57
C ARG A 87 -8.26 -3.53 8.31
N PRO A 88 -9.28 -2.66 8.18
CA PRO A 88 -9.38 -1.74 7.06
C PRO A 88 -8.12 -0.89 6.91
N GLY A 89 -7.72 -0.61 5.67
CA GLY A 89 -6.53 0.19 5.39
C GLY A 89 -5.21 -0.50 5.75
N ARG A 90 -5.20 -1.82 5.95
CA ARG A 90 -3.99 -2.57 6.29
C ARG A 90 -3.80 -3.78 5.38
N TRP A 91 -2.57 -3.93 4.89
CA TRP A 91 -2.13 -5.08 4.10
C TRP A 91 -0.88 -5.69 4.74
N ARG A 92 -0.77 -7.02 4.70
CA ARG A 92 0.37 -7.79 5.22
C ARG A 92 1.10 -8.47 4.07
N GLY A 93 2.41 -8.30 4.01
CA GLY A 93 3.27 -8.92 3.01
C GLY A 93 4.69 -9.11 3.53
N GLN A 94 5.62 -9.28 2.61
CA GLN A 94 7.05 -9.40 2.89
C GLN A 94 7.78 -8.15 2.39
N LEU A 95 8.68 -7.60 3.21
CA LEU A 95 9.44 -6.38 2.93
C LEU A 95 10.92 -6.69 2.84
N TYR A 96 11.52 -6.51 1.68
CA TYR A 96 12.97 -6.58 1.50
C TYR A 96 13.60 -5.26 1.93
N ASN A 97 14.56 -5.29 2.85
CA ASN A 97 15.35 -4.13 3.23
C ASN A 97 16.74 -4.23 2.61
N ALA A 98 17.03 -3.40 1.61
CA ALA A 98 18.35 -3.36 0.98
C ALA A 98 19.45 -2.82 1.91
N GLU A 99 19.09 -2.08 2.96
CA GLU A 99 20.03 -1.49 3.93
C GLU A 99 20.62 -2.54 4.90
N ASP A 100 20.02 -3.72 4.99
CA ASP A 100 20.54 -4.84 5.79
C ASP A 100 20.51 -6.20 5.07
N GLY A 101 19.99 -6.26 3.84
CA GLY A 101 19.89 -7.47 3.03
C GLY A 101 18.81 -8.45 3.48
N ARG A 102 17.93 -8.08 4.43
CA ARG A 102 16.97 -9.01 5.04
C ARG A 102 15.56 -8.77 4.54
N THR A 103 14.78 -9.85 4.56
CA THR A 103 13.34 -9.78 4.30
C THR A 103 12.57 -9.96 5.61
N TYR A 104 11.65 -9.06 5.88
CA TYR A 104 10.81 -9.05 7.07
C TYR A 104 9.36 -9.33 6.71
N GLN A 105 8.60 -9.92 7.63
CA GLN A 105 7.15 -9.74 7.56
C GLN A 105 6.86 -8.26 7.82
N GLY A 106 5.96 -7.68 7.04
CA GLY A 106 5.61 -6.28 7.22
C GLY A 106 4.21 -5.91 6.81
N PHE A 107 3.90 -4.64 7.01
CA PHE A 107 2.59 -4.07 6.77
C PHE A 107 2.67 -2.80 5.94
N LEU A 108 1.69 -2.65 5.05
CA LEU A 108 1.27 -1.37 4.51
C LEU A 108 0.07 -0.91 5.34
N VAL A 109 0.13 0.29 5.92
CA VAL A 109 -0.99 0.88 6.66
C VAL A 109 -1.28 2.26 6.07
N LEU A 110 -2.44 2.40 5.44
CA LEU A 110 -2.88 3.68 4.90
C LEU A 110 -3.48 4.52 6.03
N GLU A 111 -2.66 5.41 6.60
CA GLU A 111 -3.03 6.26 7.74
C GLU A 111 -3.92 7.43 7.30
N ALA A 112 -3.69 7.94 6.09
CA ALA A 112 -4.51 8.96 5.43
C ALA A 112 -4.39 8.81 3.90
N ALA A 113 -5.17 9.59 3.14
CA ALA A 113 -5.12 9.56 1.67
C ALA A 113 -3.71 9.79 1.11
N ASP A 114 -2.89 10.60 1.80
CA ASP A 114 -1.52 10.94 1.42
C ASP A 114 -0.45 10.50 2.43
N ALA A 115 -0.78 9.61 3.37
CA ALA A 115 0.15 9.04 4.34
C ALA A 115 0.09 7.50 4.37
N LEU A 116 1.17 6.85 3.92
CA LEU A 116 1.32 5.39 3.92
C LEU A 116 2.45 4.97 4.85
N ARG A 117 2.10 4.27 5.92
CA ARG A 117 3.06 3.69 6.85
C ARG A 117 3.53 2.33 6.35
N LEU A 118 4.84 2.19 6.19
CA LEU A 118 5.51 0.94 5.85
C LEU A 118 6.21 0.40 7.11
N GLU A 119 5.84 -0.80 7.56
CA GLU A 119 6.38 -1.39 8.80
C GLU A 119 7.03 -2.75 8.56
N GLY A 120 8.28 -2.91 8.97
CA GLY A 120 8.94 -4.20 9.10
C GLY A 120 8.84 -4.72 10.53
N CYS A 121 8.54 -6.01 10.69
CA CYS A 121 8.34 -6.64 11.99
C CYS A 121 9.27 -7.83 12.22
N VAL A 122 9.65 -8.01 13.49
CA VAL A 122 10.42 -9.17 13.98
C VAL A 122 9.57 -10.01 14.94
N LEU A 123 10.09 -11.17 15.36
CA LEU A 123 9.43 -12.12 16.26
C LEU A 123 8.01 -12.51 15.78
N GLY A 124 7.88 -12.85 14.49
CA GLY A 124 6.61 -13.29 13.92
C GLY A 124 5.54 -12.21 13.79
N GLY A 125 5.93 -10.92 13.78
CA GLY A 125 5.00 -9.81 13.60
C GLY A 125 4.64 -9.04 14.88
N LEU A 126 5.24 -9.38 16.03
CA LEU A 126 4.89 -8.80 17.33
C LEU A 126 5.58 -7.45 17.59
N ILE A 127 6.80 -7.27 17.09
CA ILE A 127 7.57 -6.03 17.29
C ILE A 127 7.81 -5.42 15.92
N CYS A 128 7.13 -4.32 15.63
CA CYS A 128 7.20 -3.63 14.35
C CYS A 128 7.88 -2.27 14.50
N LYS A 129 8.64 -1.88 13.47
CA LYS A 129 9.16 -0.53 13.26
C LYS A 129 8.88 -0.13 11.82
N GLY A 130 8.75 1.16 11.59
CA GLY A 130 8.44 1.64 10.25
C GLY A 130 8.63 3.14 10.10
N GLU A 131 8.21 3.62 8.94
CA GLU A 131 8.24 5.02 8.56
C GLU A 131 7.00 5.37 7.72
N THR A 132 6.57 6.63 7.75
CA THR A 132 5.35 7.08 7.06
C THR A 132 5.71 7.82 5.78
N TRP A 133 5.53 7.16 4.65
CA TRP A 133 5.77 7.68 3.32
C TRP A 133 4.65 8.63 2.89
N GLN A 134 5.02 9.65 2.11
CA GLN A 134 4.10 10.69 1.65
C GLN A 134 3.70 10.45 0.20
N ARG A 135 2.44 10.65 -0.16
CA ARG A 135 2.03 10.47 -1.56
C ARG A 135 2.66 11.54 -2.46
N VAL A 136 3.26 11.11 -3.57
CA VAL A 136 3.76 12.01 -4.61
C VAL A 136 2.56 12.60 -5.36
N ARG A 137 2.56 13.93 -5.55
CA ARG A 137 1.50 14.69 -6.23
C ARG A 137 1.93 15.12 -7.63
#